data_AF-A0AAW5FBD9-F1
#
_entry.id   AF-A0AAW5FBD9-F1
#
_cell.length_a   1.000
_cell.length_b   1.000
_cell.length_c   1.000
_cell.angle_alpha   90.00
_cell.angle_beta   90.00
_cell.angle_gamma   90.00
#
_symmetry.space_group_name_H-M   'P 1'
#
loop_
_entity.id
_entity.type
_entity.pdbx_description
1 polymer ?
#
loop_
_entity_poly.entity_id
_entity_poly.type
_entity_poly.pdbx_seq_one_letter_code
_entity_poly.pdbx_strand_id
1 'polypeptide(L)'
;MTKFILNRLIEGKPLTSIEDTEDAWSDISDRSGLRGEIANYQCRRMSSLFKYVYADGSVKYRDVNRFCGVNLDNPDVSYHSGLIDRVMEEKFPITMPYFPESKPFRVYCEEFLTDRKNGDFDTVGILYAIKPDGERVEINRYFREGEKDFIEIASCEYEMRRKMYHELLENLKKEKNSNESE
;
A
#
# COMPACT_ATOMS: atom_id res chain seq x y z
N MET A 1 -30.15 -8.94 -4.01
CA MET A 1 -29.34 -9.50 -5.11
C MET A 1 -28.97 -8.45 -6.16
N THR A 2 -29.93 -7.77 -6.80
CA THR A 2 -29.67 -6.80 -7.90
C THR A 2 -28.70 -5.67 -7.53
N LYS A 3 -28.86 -5.05 -6.35
CA LYS A 3 -27.97 -3.97 -5.86
C LYS A 3 -26.51 -4.43 -5.75
N PHE A 4 -26.28 -5.67 -5.31
CA PHE A 4 -24.93 -6.23 -5.16
C PHE A 4 -24.23 -6.40 -6.51
N ILE A 5 -24.93 -6.97 -7.49
CA ILE A 5 -24.43 -7.15 -8.85
C ILE A 5 -24.09 -5.79 -9.48
N LEU A 6 -24.99 -4.81 -9.36
CA LEU A 6 -24.78 -3.47 -9.91
C LEU A 6 -23.56 -2.77 -9.29
N ASN A 7 -23.41 -2.83 -7.95
CA ASN A 7 -22.26 -2.23 -7.28
C ASN A 7 -20.94 -2.83 -7.75
N ARG A 8 -20.86 -4.16 -7.93
CA ARG A 8 -19.65 -4.80 -8.45
C ARG A 8 -19.31 -4.35 -9.86
N LEU A 9 -20.30 -4.22 -10.74
CA LEU A 9 -20.08 -3.74 -12.10
C LEU A 9 -19.61 -2.28 -12.14
N ILE A 10 -20.19 -1.41 -11.30
CA ILE A 10 -19.76 -0.01 -11.16
C ILE A 10 -18.30 0.08 -10.69
N GLU A 11 -17.90 -0.80 -9.78
CA GLU A 11 -16.53 -0.88 -9.25
C GLU A 11 -15.57 -1.67 -10.15
N GLY A 12 -16.00 -2.14 -11.33
CA GLY A 12 -15.17 -2.93 -12.25
C GLY A 12 -14.77 -4.32 -11.72
N LYS A 13 -15.57 -4.90 -10.81
CA LYS A 13 -15.31 -6.18 -10.17
C LYS A 13 -16.03 -7.35 -10.87
N PRO A 14 -15.40 -8.54 -10.90
CA PRO A 14 -15.98 -9.72 -11.54
C PRO A 14 -17.19 -10.25 -10.75
N LEU A 15 -18.17 -10.82 -11.47
CA LEU A 15 -19.38 -11.41 -10.90
C LEU A 15 -19.21 -12.87 -10.42
N THR A 16 -18.17 -13.54 -10.90
CA THR A 16 -17.76 -14.88 -10.46
C THR A 16 -16.27 -14.87 -10.15
N SER A 17 -15.76 -15.91 -9.49
CA SER A 17 -14.32 -16.05 -9.26
C SER A 17 -13.52 -15.96 -10.56
N ILE A 18 -12.31 -15.44 -10.45
CA ILE A 18 -11.29 -15.51 -11.48
C ILE A 18 -10.46 -16.76 -11.20
N GLU A 19 -10.42 -17.66 -12.17
CA GLU A 19 -9.57 -18.84 -12.16
C GLU A 19 -8.21 -18.52 -12.81
N ASP A 20 -7.16 -19.26 -12.46
CA ASP A 20 -5.88 -19.15 -13.17
C ASP A 20 -5.87 -20.00 -14.44
N THR A 21 -6.57 -19.54 -15.46
CA THR A 21 -6.63 -20.18 -16.79
C THR A 21 -6.03 -19.26 -17.85
N GLU A 22 -5.47 -19.82 -18.91
CA GLU A 22 -4.79 -19.03 -19.97
C GLU A 22 -5.71 -17.96 -20.60
N ASP A 23 -7.00 -18.25 -20.73
CA ASP A 23 -7.98 -17.33 -21.31
C ASP A 23 -8.33 -16.14 -20.41
N ALA A 24 -8.03 -16.20 -19.11
CA ALA A 24 -8.28 -15.14 -18.14
C ALA A 24 -7.28 -13.98 -18.24
N TRP A 25 -6.15 -14.19 -18.93
CA TRP A 25 -4.98 -13.31 -18.90
C TRP A 25 -4.65 -12.73 -20.28
N SER A 26 -4.17 -11.49 -20.30
CA SER A 26 -3.56 -10.85 -21.46
C SER A 26 -2.10 -10.57 -21.15
N ASP A 27 -1.19 -11.03 -22.02
CA ASP A 27 0.24 -10.70 -21.91
C ASP A 27 0.43 -9.19 -22.12
N ILE A 28 1.17 -8.58 -21.20
CA ILE A 28 1.51 -7.15 -21.23
C ILE A 28 3.02 -6.92 -21.05
N SER A 29 3.84 -7.97 -21.18
CA SER A 29 5.28 -7.93 -20.94
C SER A 29 5.99 -6.89 -21.81
N ASP A 30 5.48 -6.66 -23.03
CA ASP A 30 5.95 -5.64 -23.97
C ASP A 30 5.65 -4.20 -23.53
N ARG A 31 4.58 -3.97 -22.78
CA ARG A 31 4.07 -2.65 -22.39
C ARG A 31 4.53 -2.21 -21.01
N SER A 32 4.46 -3.08 -20.01
CA SER A 32 4.85 -2.75 -18.63
C SER A 32 6.34 -2.97 -18.34
N GLY A 33 7.06 -3.64 -19.26
CA GLY A 33 8.41 -4.13 -19.02
C GLY A 33 8.43 -5.25 -17.99
N LEU A 34 9.63 -5.72 -17.66
CA LEU A 34 9.86 -6.79 -16.70
C LEU A 34 10.70 -6.28 -15.53
N ARG A 35 10.27 -6.52 -14.28
CA ARG A 35 10.95 -6.12 -13.04
C ARG A 35 11.43 -7.34 -12.24
N GLY A 36 12.14 -8.24 -12.92
CA GLY A 36 12.66 -9.49 -12.37
C GLY A 36 11.80 -10.71 -12.66
N GLU A 37 10.54 -10.50 -13.06
CA GLU A 37 9.72 -11.51 -13.72
C GLU A 37 10.18 -11.79 -15.16
N ILE A 38 9.81 -12.95 -15.71
CA ILE A 38 10.01 -13.31 -17.13
C ILE A 38 8.79 -13.01 -17.99
N ALA A 39 7.61 -12.90 -17.36
CA ALA A 39 6.39 -12.49 -18.01
C ALA A 39 5.45 -11.84 -16.98
N ASN A 40 4.68 -10.85 -17.42
CA ASN A 40 3.57 -10.32 -16.65
C ASN A 40 2.30 -10.21 -17.51
N TYR A 41 1.17 -10.42 -16.83
CA TYR A 41 -0.13 -10.50 -17.46
C TYR A 41 -1.13 -9.66 -16.69
N GLN A 42 -2.06 -9.05 -17.42
CA GLN A 42 -3.21 -8.35 -16.86
C GLN A 42 -4.47 -9.21 -17.00
N CYS A 43 -5.27 -9.29 -15.94
CA CYS A 43 -6.54 -10.00 -16.00
C CYS A 43 -7.52 -9.29 -16.94
N ARG A 44 -8.16 -10.05 -17.83
CA ARG A 44 -9.14 -9.53 -18.79
C ARG A 44 -10.46 -9.09 -18.15
N ARG A 45 -10.80 -9.70 -17.02
CA ARG A 45 -12.07 -9.47 -16.31
C ARG A 45 -11.97 -8.42 -15.20
N MET A 46 -10.75 -8.05 -14.80
CA MET A 46 -10.47 -7.08 -13.74
C MET A 46 -9.12 -6.42 -13.99
N SER A 47 -9.12 -5.19 -14.49
CA SER A 47 -7.90 -4.50 -14.92
C SER A 47 -6.89 -4.23 -13.80
N SER A 48 -7.32 -4.23 -12.53
CA SER A 48 -6.40 -4.04 -11.40
C SER A 48 -5.66 -5.30 -10.99
N LEU A 49 -6.07 -6.48 -11.47
CA LEU A 49 -5.44 -7.76 -11.15
C LEU A 49 -4.35 -8.11 -12.17
N PHE A 50 -3.15 -8.35 -11.67
CA PHE A 50 -1.95 -8.72 -12.42
C PHE A 50 -1.41 -10.06 -11.95
N LYS A 51 -0.81 -10.79 -12.88
CA LYS A 51 -0.08 -12.05 -12.67
C LYS A 51 1.37 -11.84 -13.09
N TYR A 52 2.31 -12.20 -12.23
CA TYR A 52 3.75 -12.14 -12.49
C TYR A 52 4.32 -13.55 -12.43
N VAL A 53 5.09 -13.93 -13.44
CA VAL A 53 5.73 -15.24 -13.55
C VAL A 53 7.25 -15.03 -13.49
N TYR A 54 7.91 -15.67 -12.54
CA TYR A 54 9.35 -15.52 -12.32
C TYR A 54 10.14 -16.68 -12.95
N ALA A 55 11.45 -16.47 -13.13
CA ALA A 55 12.34 -17.44 -13.74
C ALA A 55 12.45 -18.76 -12.95
N ASP A 56 12.21 -18.73 -11.64
CA ASP A 56 12.17 -19.90 -10.76
C ASP A 56 10.85 -20.68 -10.85
N GLY A 57 9.93 -20.25 -11.71
CA GLY A 57 8.60 -20.85 -11.88
C GLY A 57 7.57 -20.37 -10.84
N SER A 58 7.95 -19.48 -9.91
CA SER A 58 7.00 -18.91 -8.96
C SER A 58 6.05 -17.95 -9.65
N VAL A 59 4.81 -17.89 -9.14
CA VAL A 59 3.76 -17.01 -9.64
C VAL A 59 3.25 -16.14 -8.49
N LYS A 60 3.16 -14.83 -8.73
CA LYS A 60 2.55 -13.88 -7.79
C LYS A 60 1.39 -13.16 -8.45
N TYR A 61 0.36 -12.92 -7.65
CA TYR A 61 -0.82 -12.17 -8.06
C TYR A 61 -0.91 -10.88 -7.25
N ARG A 62 -1.18 -9.76 -7.93
CA ARG A 62 -1.30 -8.43 -7.33
C ARG A 62 -2.57 -7.77 -7.81
N ASP A 63 -3.38 -7.30 -6.88
CA ASP A 63 -4.52 -6.44 -7.17
C ASP A 63 -4.19 -5.03 -6.64
N VAL A 64 -3.84 -4.12 -7.55
CA VAL A 64 -3.34 -2.78 -7.20
C VAL A 64 -4.40 -1.90 -6.51
N ASN A 65 -5.67 -2.30 -6.58
CA ASN A 65 -6.78 -1.61 -5.92
C ASN A 65 -7.19 -2.28 -4.60
N ARG A 66 -6.48 -3.33 -4.16
CA ARG A 66 -6.84 -4.11 -2.97
C ARG A 66 -6.52 -3.40 -1.67
N PHE A 67 -5.45 -2.61 -1.66
CA PHE A 67 -4.98 -1.87 -0.48
C PHE A 67 -5.01 -0.37 -0.78
N CYS A 68 -5.54 0.42 0.15
CA CYS A 68 -5.43 1.86 0.12
C CYS A 68 -4.81 2.37 1.43
N GLY A 69 -3.78 3.20 1.29
CA GLY A 69 -3.16 3.92 2.41
C GLY A 69 -4.05 5.05 2.89
N VAL A 70 -4.04 5.28 4.18
CA VAL A 70 -4.73 6.36 4.88
C VAL A 70 -3.74 6.94 5.88
N ASN A 71 -3.37 8.22 5.71
CA ASN A 71 -2.50 8.88 6.67
C ASN A 71 -3.33 9.26 7.91
N LEU A 72 -2.84 8.96 9.12
CA LEU A 72 -3.54 9.28 10.37
C LEU A 72 -3.82 10.78 10.54
N ASP A 73 -2.93 11.64 10.07
CA ASP A 73 -3.09 13.09 10.15
C ASP A 73 -4.08 13.64 9.11
N ASN A 74 -4.35 12.86 8.06
CA ASN A 74 -5.32 13.21 7.01
C ASN A 74 -6.16 11.98 6.60
N PRO A 75 -7.11 11.55 7.47
CA PRO A 75 -7.83 10.30 7.27
C PRO A 75 -8.87 10.33 6.14
N ASP A 76 -9.18 11.51 5.63
CA ASP A 76 -10.17 11.74 4.56
C ASP A 76 -9.60 11.49 3.17
N VAL A 77 -8.27 11.48 3.02
CA VAL A 77 -7.59 11.24 1.75
C VAL A 77 -6.93 9.87 1.76
N SER A 78 -7.26 9.05 0.76
CA SER A 78 -6.61 7.75 0.54
C SER A 78 -5.61 7.81 -0.60
N TYR A 79 -4.55 7.01 -0.52
CA TYR A 79 -3.50 6.92 -1.54
C TYR A 79 -3.07 5.48 -1.83
N HIS A 80 -2.27 5.28 -2.88
CA HIS A 80 -1.65 4.00 -3.21
C HIS A 80 -0.14 4.09 -2.98
N SER A 81 0.46 3.03 -2.44
CA SER A 81 1.89 2.99 -2.14
C SER A 81 2.44 1.59 -2.34
N GLY A 82 3.54 1.47 -3.10
CA GLY A 82 4.22 0.20 -3.31
C GLY A 82 4.81 -0.41 -2.03
N LEU A 83 5.09 0.42 -1.01
CA LEU A 83 5.49 -0.05 0.31
C LEU A 83 4.33 -0.76 1.02
N ILE A 84 3.13 -0.15 0.97
CA ILE A 84 1.91 -0.72 1.53
C ILE A 84 1.58 -2.03 0.82
N ASP A 85 1.61 -2.05 -0.51
CA ASP A 85 1.34 -3.25 -1.30
C ASP A 85 2.27 -4.38 -0.90
N ARG A 86 3.59 -4.12 -0.81
CA ARG A 86 4.58 -5.14 -0.41
C ARG A 86 4.28 -5.74 0.96
N VAL A 87 4.05 -4.88 1.96
CA VAL A 87 3.80 -5.32 3.35
C VAL A 87 2.49 -6.08 3.47
N MET A 88 1.45 -5.63 2.78
CA MET A 88 0.12 -6.22 2.87
C MET A 88 -0.01 -7.48 2.03
N GLU A 89 0.68 -7.60 0.90
CA GLU A 89 0.74 -8.82 0.09
C GLU A 89 1.40 -9.97 0.84
N GLU A 90 2.44 -9.70 1.64
CA GLU A 90 3.07 -10.71 2.49
C GLU A 90 2.09 -11.26 3.54
N LYS A 91 1.25 -10.39 4.11
CA LYS A 91 0.30 -10.77 5.17
C LYS A 91 -1.01 -11.36 4.64
N PHE A 92 -1.47 -10.87 3.50
CA PHE A 92 -2.74 -11.25 2.87
C PHE A 92 -2.49 -11.61 1.40
N PRO A 93 -1.79 -12.71 1.10
CA PRO A 93 -1.53 -13.10 -0.28
C PRO A 93 -2.84 -13.38 -1.04
N ILE A 94 -2.84 -13.15 -2.35
CA ILE A 94 -3.94 -13.57 -3.21
C ILE A 94 -3.78 -15.07 -3.50
N THR A 95 -4.86 -15.81 -3.30
CA THR A 95 -4.98 -17.22 -3.69
C THR A 95 -6.00 -17.36 -4.80
N MET A 96 -5.76 -18.28 -5.72
CA MET A 96 -6.72 -18.64 -6.76
C MET A 96 -7.59 -19.82 -6.28
N PRO A 97 -8.89 -19.85 -6.62
CA PRO A 97 -9.62 -18.83 -7.37
C PRO A 97 -9.81 -17.51 -6.60
N TYR A 98 -9.65 -16.38 -7.30
CA TYR A 98 -9.73 -15.05 -6.68
C TYR A 98 -11.10 -14.42 -6.89
N PHE A 99 -11.74 -14.04 -5.79
CA PHE A 99 -12.98 -13.27 -5.80
C PHE A 99 -12.79 -12.00 -4.96
N PRO A 100 -12.55 -10.83 -5.58
CA PRO A 100 -12.18 -9.62 -4.85
C PRO A 100 -13.35 -9.10 -4.02
N GLU A 101 -13.03 -8.60 -2.83
CA GLU A 101 -13.98 -7.95 -1.94
C GLU A 101 -14.51 -6.64 -2.53
N SER A 102 -15.72 -6.25 -2.10
CA SER A 102 -16.33 -4.99 -2.55
C SER A 102 -15.66 -3.74 -1.99
N LYS A 103 -14.83 -3.85 -0.95
CA LYS A 103 -14.06 -2.72 -0.42
C LYS A 103 -12.58 -3.05 -0.37
N PRO A 104 -11.69 -2.07 -0.56
CA PRO A 104 -10.27 -2.27 -0.29
C PRO A 104 -10.04 -2.41 1.22
N PHE A 105 -8.88 -2.95 1.57
CA PHE A 105 -8.32 -2.79 2.91
C PHE A 105 -7.90 -1.34 3.09
N ARG A 106 -8.27 -0.72 4.22
CA ARG A 106 -7.80 0.62 4.60
C ARG A 106 -6.60 0.47 5.52
N VAL A 107 -5.42 0.82 5.05
CA VAL A 107 -4.15 0.68 5.77
C VAL A 107 -3.77 2.02 6.37
N TYR A 108 -3.68 2.08 7.69
CA TYR A 108 -3.43 3.31 8.42
C TYR A 108 -1.95 3.47 8.72
N CYS A 109 -1.42 4.59 8.24
CA CYS A 109 -0.01 4.93 8.30
C CYS A 109 0.22 6.23 9.08
N GLU A 110 1.38 6.32 9.74
CA GLU A 110 1.92 7.55 10.31
C GLU A 110 3.19 7.89 9.54
N GLU A 111 3.32 9.13 9.07
CA GLU A 111 4.44 9.59 8.26
C GLU A 111 5.03 10.84 8.90
N PHE A 112 6.35 10.88 9.08
CA PHE A 112 7.01 12.05 9.65
C PHE A 112 8.46 12.19 9.18
N LEU A 113 9.04 13.33 9.49
CA LEU A 113 10.33 13.78 8.98
C LEU A 113 11.31 14.06 10.13
N THR A 114 12.43 13.37 10.17
CA THR A 114 13.47 13.61 11.20
C THR A 114 14.41 14.76 10.86
N ASP A 115 14.67 15.02 9.56
CA ASP A 115 15.47 16.16 9.08
C ASP A 115 14.78 16.80 7.87
N ARG A 116 14.65 18.13 7.89
CA ARG A 116 14.10 18.95 6.79
C ARG A 116 14.77 18.72 5.45
N LYS A 117 16.01 18.25 5.43
CA LYS A 117 16.74 17.96 4.19
C LYS A 117 16.24 16.72 3.45
N ASN A 118 15.47 15.86 4.11
CA ASN A 118 15.02 14.58 3.56
C ASN A 118 13.67 14.69 2.80
N GLY A 119 13.24 15.91 2.44
CA GLY A 119 12.01 16.11 1.67
C GLY A 119 10.76 16.13 2.54
N ASP A 120 9.73 15.39 2.12
CA ASP A 120 8.39 15.47 2.72
C ASP A 120 8.28 14.62 4.00
N PHE A 121 8.79 13.38 3.95
CA PHE A 121 8.89 12.47 5.09
C PHE A 121 10.03 11.49 4.86
N ASP A 122 10.67 11.03 5.94
CA ASP A 122 11.76 10.05 5.88
C ASP A 122 11.47 8.80 6.72
N THR A 123 10.31 8.76 7.38
CA THR A 123 9.91 7.69 8.27
C THR A 123 8.42 7.38 8.06
N VAL A 124 8.09 6.10 7.91
CA VAL A 124 6.72 5.60 7.72
C VAL A 124 6.46 4.47 8.70
N GLY A 125 5.40 4.60 9.51
CA GLY A 125 4.86 3.53 10.33
C GLY A 125 3.58 2.97 9.72
N ILE A 126 3.56 1.70 9.33
CA ILE A 126 2.34 0.99 8.94
C ILE A 126 1.77 0.34 10.20
N LEU A 127 0.73 0.94 10.76
CA LEU A 127 0.28 0.64 12.11
C LEU A 127 -0.75 -0.48 12.13
N TYR A 128 -1.87 -0.28 11.43
CA TYR A 128 -2.96 -1.25 11.37
C TYR A 128 -3.71 -1.18 10.04
N ALA A 129 -4.48 -2.21 9.73
CA ALA A 129 -5.37 -2.23 8.59
C ALA A 129 -6.80 -2.56 9.03
N ILE A 130 -7.79 -1.91 8.42
CA ILE A 130 -9.19 -2.30 8.51
C ILE A 130 -9.50 -3.13 7.27
N LYS A 131 -9.82 -4.41 7.49
CA LYS A 131 -10.22 -5.34 6.44
C LYS A 131 -11.57 -4.94 5.81
N PRO A 132 -11.91 -5.49 4.63
CA PRO A 132 -13.20 -5.21 3.98
C PRO A 132 -14.43 -5.60 4.83
N ASP A 133 -14.29 -6.59 5.70
CA ASP A 133 -15.31 -7.04 6.67
C ASP A 133 -15.45 -6.12 7.90
N GLY A 134 -14.56 -5.13 8.05
CA GLY A 134 -14.55 -4.18 9.15
C GLY A 134 -13.66 -4.59 10.33
N GLU A 135 -13.05 -5.78 10.32
CA GLU A 135 -12.14 -6.18 11.38
C GLU A 135 -10.79 -5.44 11.26
N ARG A 136 -10.29 -4.97 12.39
CA ARG A 136 -8.98 -4.31 12.51
C ARG A 136 -7.89 -5.33 12.78
N VAL A 137 -6.80 -5.25 12.01
CA VAL A 137 -5.61 -6.10 12.17
C VAL A 137 -4.39 -5.22 12.37
N GLU A 138 -3.63 -5.51 13.43
CA GLU A 138 -2.38 -4.83 13.73
C GLU A 138 -1.26 -5.29 12.77
N ILE A 139 -0.48 -4.32 12.27
CA ILE A 139 0.65 -4.53 11.37
C ILE A 139 1.95 -4.19 12.10
N ASN A 140 2.05 -2.97 12.64
CA ASN A 140 3.19 -2.46 13.42
C ASN A 140 4.55 -2.75 12.77
N ARG A 141 4.69 -2.35 11.50
CA ARG A 141 5.95 -2.38 10.75
C ARG A 141 6.40 -0.97 10.46
N TYR A 142 7.68 -0.71 10.64
CA TYR A 142 8.24 0.63 10.63
C TYR A 142 9.36 0.70 9.61
N PHE A 143 9.44 1.82 8.91
CA PHE A 143 10.38 2.00 7.83
C PHE A 143 11.01 3.37 7.89
N ARG A 144 12.28 3.45 7.50
CA ARG A 144 12.96 4.69 7.18
C ARG A 144 13.32 4.74 5.71
N GLU A 145 13.49 5.93 5.18
CA GLU A 145 14.00 6.13 3.84
C GLU A 145 15.45 5.63 3.75
N GLY A 146 15.74 4.88 2.69
CA GLY A 146 17.06 4.47 2.26
C GLY A 146 17.39 5.08 0.90
N GLU A 147 18.59 4.81 0.37
CA GLU A 147 19.04 5.44 -0.89
C GLU A 147 18.17 5.13 -2.11
N LYS A 148 17.51 3.97 -2.13
CA LYS A 148 16.69 3.51 -3.25
C LYS A 148 15.26 3.13 -2.86
N ASP A 149 15.07 2.73 -1.61
CA ASP A 149 13.81 2.19 -1.12
C ASP A 149 13.75 2.32 0.41
N PHE A 150 12.56 2.12 0.95
CA PHE A 150 12.31 2.06 2.39
C PHE A 150 12.96 0.81 3.01
N ILE A 151 13.63 1.04 4.14
CA ILE A 151 14.32 0.01 4.93
C ILE A 151 13.52 -0.20 6.20
N GLU A 152 13.17 -1.45 6.48
CA GLU A 152 12.47 -1.81 7.72
C GLU A 152 13.37 -1.61 8.94
N ILE A 153 12.82 -0.99 9.97
CA ILE A 153 13.51 -0.63 11.22
C ILE A 153 12.79 -1.23 12.43
N ALA A 154 13.52 -1.39 13.52
CA ALA A 154 12.95 -1.83 14.78
C ALA A 154 12.05 -0.74 15.40
N SER A 155 11.07 -1.16 16.20
CA SER A 155 10.17 -0.25 16.92
C SER A 155 10.91 0.75 17.82
N CYS A 156 12.04 0.33 18.43
CA CYS A 156 12.84 1.24 19.25
C CYS A 156 13.46 2.38 18.43
N GLU A 157 13.90 2.12 17.20
CA GLU A 157 14.40 3.15 16.30
C GLU A 157 13.26 4.06 15.84
N TYR A 158 12.11 3.48 15.49
CA TYR A 158 10.91 4.25 15.13
C TYR A 158 10.51 5.27 16.22
N GLU A 159 10.46 4.83 17.48
CA GLU A 159 10.13 5.71 18.60
C GLU A 159 11.21 6.79 18.85
N MET A 160 12.49 6.49 18.60
CA MET A 160 13.53 7.51 18.65
C MET A 160 13.34 8.57 17.55
N ARG A 161 13.05 8.14 16.32
CA ARG A 161 12.79 9.03 15.18
C ARG A 161 11.54 9.89 15.43
N ARG A 162 10.50 9.30 16.02
CA ARG A 162 9.27 10.01 16.40
C ARG A 162 9.52 11.11 17.44
N LYS A 163 10.38 10.85 18.43
CA LYS A 163 10.81 11.88 19.40
C LYS A 163 11.57 13.03 18.72
N MET A 164 12.51 12.71 17.83
CA MET A 164 13.24 13.73 17.05
C MET A 164 12.29 14.62 16.24
N TYR A 165 11.27 14.02 15.62
CA TYR A 165 10.23 14.78 14.90
C TYR A 165 9.46 15.73 15.83
N HIS A 166 9.05 15.27 17.01
CA HIS A 166 8.36 16.14 17.97
C HIS A 166 9.25 17.29 18.46
N GLU A 167 10.52 17.03 18.77
CA GLU A 167 11.49 18.07 19.14
C GLU A 167 11.69 19.09 18.02
N LEU A 168 11.78 18.63 16.77
CA LEU A 168 11.84 19.51 15.59
C LEU A 168 10.60 20.41 15.55
N LEU A 169 9.39 19.86 15.65
CA LEU A 169 8.15 20.64 15.63
C LEU A 169 8.10 21.68 16.76
N GLU A 170 8.56 21.34 17.96
CA GLU A 170 8.63 22.28 19.08
C GLU A 170 9.58 23.45 18.81
N ASN A 171 10.76 23.17 18.27
CA ASN A 171 11.74 24.21 17.93
C ASN A 171 11.19 25.14 16.85
N LEU A 172 10.49 24.60 15.84
CA LEU A 172 9.86 25.40 14.78
C LEU A 172 8.73 26.30 15.28
N LYS A 173 7.97 25.83 16.28
CA LYS A 173 6.96 26.67 16.93
C LYS A 173 7.60 27.83 17.70
N LYS A 174 8.73 27.58 18.39
CA LYS A 174 9.46 28.64 19.12
C LYS A 174 10.04 29.69 18.17
N GLU A 175 10.65 29.29 17.06
CA GLU A 175 11.19 30.20 16.05
C GLU A 175 10.11 31.08 15.39
N LYS A 176 8.92 30.52 15.11
CA LYS A 176 7.80 31.31 14.60
C LYS A 176 7.33 32.35 15.61
N ASN A 177 7.16 31.94 16.86
CA ASN A 177 6.68 32.84 17.92
C ASN A 177 7.68 33.97 18.21
N SER A 178 8.99 33.74 18.11
CA SER A 178 9.98 34.81 18.28
C SER A 178 9.95 35.83 17.14
N ASN A 179 9.72 35.37 15.91
CA ASN A 179 9.70 36.23 14.72
C ASN A 179 8.39 37.03 14.58
N GLU A 180 7.29 36.60 15.21
CA GLU A 180 6.01 37.33 15.25
C GLU A 180 5.94 38.37 16.38
N SER A 181 6.90 38.35 17.31
CA SER A 181 7.01 39.29 18.43
C SER A 181 8.00 40.46 18.20
N GLU A 182 8.64 40.50 17.03
CA GLU A 182 9.44 41.63 16.51
C GLU A 182 8.65 42.44 15.46
#